data_AF-A0A433P5G4-F1
#
_entry.id   AF-A0A433P5G4-F1
#
_cell.length_a   1.000
_cell.length_b   1.000
_cell.length_c   1.000
_cell.angle_alpha   90.00
_cell.angle_beta   90.00
_cell.angle_gamma   90.00
#
_symmetry.space_group_name_H-M   'P 1'
#
loop_
_entity.id
_entity.type
_entity.pdbx_description
1 polymer ?
#
loop_
_entity_poly.entity_id
_entity_poly.type
_entity_poly.pdbx_seq_one_letter_code
_entity_poly.pdbx_strand_id
1 'polypeptide(L)' 'MYLGSAPALGDRVAYVIIKGSKGAAAYEKSEDPIYVLENNLPIDTKYYLENQLSKPLTRLFEPILGDKAQLLREYLHSSL' A
#
# COMPACT_ATOMS: atom_id res chain seq x y z
N MET A 1 -1.38 -21.53 18.44
CA MET A 1 -1.69 -22.62 17.51
C MET A 1 -2.04 -22.00 16.15
N TYR A 2 -1.03 -21.64 15.36
CA TYR A 2 -1.21 -21.26 13.96
C TYR A 2 -1.27 -22.56 13.15
N LEU A 3 -2.46 -23.15 13.06
CA LEU A 3 -2.71 -24.21 12.09
C LEU A 3 -2.77 -23.55 10.72
N GLY A 4 -1.71 -23.71 9.93
CA GLY A 4 -1.69 -23.36 8.52
C GLY A 4 -2.68 -24.22 7.73
N SER A 5 -3.96 -23.86 7.75
CA SER A 5 -4.88 -24.29 6.71
C SER A 5 -4.63 -23.40 5.50
N ALA A 6 -4.19 -24.00 4.39
CA ALA A 6 -4.14 -23.32 3.11
C ALA A 6 -5.50 -22.63 2.85
N PRO A 7 -5.51 -21.40 2.29
CA PRO A 7 -6.75 -20.68 2.03
C PRO A 7 -7.66 -21.50 1.13
N ALA A 8 -8.95 -21.53 1.46
CA ALA A 8 -9.97 -22.18 0.65
C ALA A 8 -10.37 -21.27 -0.54
N LEU A 9 -11.04 -21.88 -1.52
CA LEU A 9 -11.60 -21.12 -2.64
C LEU A 9 -12.63 -20.11 -2.12
N GLY A 10 -12.35 -18.82 -2.34
CA GLY A 10 -13.19 -17.71 -1.90
C GLY A 10 -12.66 -16.96 -0.67
N ASP A 11 -11.62 -17.48 -0.02
CA ASP A 11 -10.99 -16.80 1.12
C ASP A 11 -10.24 -15.54 0.66
N ARG A 12 -10.35 -14.49 1.46
CA ARG A 12 -9.53 -13.29 1.31
C ARG A 12 -8.25 -13.47 2.09
N VAL A 13 -7.13 -13.50 1.36
CA VAL A 13 -5.80 -13.58 1.96
C VAL A 13 -5.28 -12.15 2.15
N ALA A 14 -4.88 -11.84 3.38
CA ALA A 14 -4.25 -10.56 3.69
C ALA A 14 -2.82 -10.53 3.16
N TYR A 15 -2.38 -9.37 2.66
CA TYR A 15 -1.01 -9.15 2.23
C TYR A 15 -0.62 -7.69 2.45
N VAL A 16 0.69 -7.44 2.52
CA VAL A 16 1.27 -6.10 2.50
C VAL A 16 2.36 -6.02 1.44
N ILE A 17 2.61 -4.82 0.91
CA ILE A 17 3.68 -4.59 -0.07
C ILE A 17 4.94 -4.16 0.65
N ILE A 18 5.98 -5.00 0.61
CA ILE A 18 7.31 -4.70 1.14
C ILE A 18 8.18 -3.98 0.12
N LYS A 19 9.25 -3.33 0.60
CA LYS A 19 10.27 -2.75 -0.29
C LYS A 19 10.96 -3.88 -1.05
N GLY A 20 11.12 -3.69 -2.35
CA GLY A 20 11.86 -4.59 -3.23
C GLY A 20 12.67 -3.83 -4.26
N SER A 21 13.21 -4.54 -5.24
CA SER A 21 13.96 -3.93 -6.35
C SER A 21 13.10 -2.91 -7.11
N LYS A 22 13.72 -1.82 -7.56
CA LYS A 22 13.03 -0.81 -8.36
C LYS A 22 12.50 -1.45 -9.65
N GLY A 23 11.18 -1.35 -9.86
CA GLY A 23 10.50 -1.95 -11.01
C GLY A 23 10.06 -3.40 -10.81
N ALA A 24 10.30 -4.01 -9.64
CA ALA A 24 9.72 -5.31 -9.32
C ALA A 24 8.19 -5.24 -9.32
N ALA A 25 7.56 -6.32 -9.78
CA ALA A 25 6.12 -6.38 -9.88
C ALA A 25 5.51 -6.41 -8.46
N ALA A 26 4.29 -5.88 -8.31
CA ALA A 26 3.66 -5.80 -6.98
C ALA A 26 3.47 -7.19 -6.34
N TYR A 27 3.17 -8.21 -7.14
CA TYR A 27 2.98 -9.58 -6.64
C TYR A 27 4.26 -10.20 -6.07
N GLU A 28 5.44 -9.79 -6.55
CA GLU A 28 6.74 -10.25 -6.04
C GLU A 28 7.10 -9.57 -4.71
N LYS A 29 6.44 -8.44 -4.43
CA LYS A 29 6.61 -7.65 -3.21
C LYS A 29 5.49 -7.88 -2.20
N SER A 30 4.51 -8.72 -2.51
CA SER A 30 3.38 -9.02 -1.63
C SER A 30 3.81 -10.07 -0.60
N GLU A 31 3.66 -9.75 0.69
CA GLU A 31 4.01 -10.66 1.77
C GLU A 31 2.94 -10.77 2.86
N ASP A 32 3.00 -11.85 3.61
CA ASP A 32 2.14 -12.07 4.77
C ASP A 32 2.44 -11.02 5.88
N PRO A 33 1.43 -10.32 6.43
CA PRO A 33 1.65 -9.28 7.43
C PRO A 33 2.33 -9.78 8.71
N ILE A 34 2.08 -11.02 9.13
CA ILE A 34 2.70 -11.60 10.33
C ILE A 34 4.17 -11.87 10.05
N TYR A 35 4.48 -12.49 8.90
CA TYR A 35 5.86 -12.74 8.50
C TYR A 35 6.68 -11.44 8.41
N VAL A 36 6.08 -10.38 7.86
CA VAL A 36 6.69 -9.05 7.78
C VAL A 36 7.00 -8.47 9.16
N LEU A 37 6.09 -8.61 10.12
CA LEU A 37 6.31 -8.16 11.49
C LEU A 37 7.40 -8.96 12.20
N GLU A 38 7.37 -10.28 12.08
CA GLU A 38 8.34 -11.19 12.71
C GLU A 38 9.77 -10.95 12.19
N ASN A 39 9.92 -10.65 10.90
CA ASN A 39 11.21 -10.46 10.24
C ASN A 39 11.60 -8.98 10.06
N ASN A 40 10.80 -8.04 10.57
CA ASN A 40 11.03 -6.60 10.45
C ASN A 40 11.26 -6.16 8.98
N LEU A 41 10.48 -6.70 8.05
CA LEU A 41 10.61 -6.36 6.64
C LEU A 41 10.12 -4.93 6.39
N PRO A 42 10.89 -4.08 5.69
CA PRO A 42 10.50 -2.70 5.45
C PRO A 42 9.33 -2.63 4.47
N ILE A 43 8.30 -1.86 4.82
CA ILE A 43 7.13 -1.62 3.98
C ILE A 43 7.43 -0.61 2.86
N ASP A 44 6.85 -0.83 1.67
CA ASP A 44 6.92 0.10 0.54
C ASP A 44 5.93 1.25 0.73
N THR A 45 6.29 2.22 1.58
CA THR A 45 5.46 3.40 1.87
C THR A 45 5.05 4.17 0.62
N LYS A 46 5.92 4.21 -0.39
CA LYS A 46 5.64 4.85 -1.69
C LYS A 46 4.48 4.18 -2.40
N TYR A 47 4.47 2.85 -2.46
CA TYR A 47 3.36 2.11 -3.05
C TYR A 47 2.01 2.49 -2.43
N TYR A 48 1.93 2.54 -1.10
CA TYR A 48 0.68 2.86 -0.40
C TYR A 48 0.23 4.31 -0.63
N LEU A 49 1.18 5.25 -0.58
CA LEU A 49 0.90 6.67 -0.81
C LEU A 49 0.36 6.91 -2.24
N GLU A 50 0.99 6.32 -3.25
CA GLU A 50 0.63 6.53 -4.66
C GLU A 50 -0.62 5.74 -5.08
N ASN A 51 -0.69 4.45 -4.73
CA ASN A 51 -1.69 3.54 -5.29
C ASN A 51 -2.96 3.43 -4.44
N GLN A 52 -2.85 3.61 -3.13
CA GLN A 52 -3.97 3.44 -2.21
C GLN A 52 -4.49 4.77 -1.67
N LEU A 53 -3.62 5.69 -1.27
CA LEU A 53 -4.04 6.90 -0.53
C LEU A 53 -4.28 8.12 -1.45
N SER A 54 -3.44 8.32 -2.46
CA SER A 54 -3.51 9.52 -3.33
C SER A 54 -4.89 9.71 -3.99
N LYS A 55 -5.47 8.66 -4.57
CA LYS A 55 -6.77 8.74 -5.27
C LYS A 55 -7.94 9.02 -4.31
N PRO A 56 -8.13 8.26 -3.20
CA PRO A 56 -9.17 8.58 -2.21
C PRO A 56 -9.04 9.97 -1.62
N LEU A 57 -7.83 10.41 -1.27
CA LEU A 57 -7.60 11.74 -0.70
C LEU A 57 -7.97 12.84 -1.71
N THR A 58 -7.54 12.70 -2.97
CA THR A 58 -7.92 13.65 -4.03
C THR A 58 -9.45 13.73 -4.15
N ARG A 59 -10.13 12.57 -4.25
CA ARG A 59 -11.60 12.52 -4.39
C ARG A 59 -12.34 13.17 -3.21
N LEU A 60 -11.82 13.00 -2.00
CA LEU A 60 -12.45 13.56 -0.80
C LEU A 60 -12.30 15.08 -0.73
N PHE A 61 -11.15 15.61 -1.13
CA PHE A 61 -10.82 17.02 -0.97
C PHE A 61 -11.11 17.87 -2.21
N GLU A 62 -11.21 17.28 -3.39
CA GLU A 62 -11.52 17.99 -4.65
C GLU A 62 -12.81 18.82 -4.58
N PRO A 63 -13.95 18.34 -4.03
CA PRO A 63 -15.15 19.16 -3.89
C PRO A 63 -15.00 20.35 -2.92
N ILE A 64 -14.03 20.28 -2.01
CA ILE A 64 -13.80 21.30 -0.96
C ILE A 64 -12.77 22.33 -1.42
N LEU A 65 -11.72 21.88 -2.10
CA LEU A 65 -10.54 22.67 -2.46
C LEU A 65 -10.51 23.09 -3.93
N GLY A 66 -11.33 22.48 -4.79
CA GLY A 66 -11.30 22.69 -6.24
C GLY A 66 -9.90 22.47 -6.81
N ASP A 67 -9.42 23.41 -7.63
CA ASP A 67 -8.12 23.37 -8.29
C ASP A 67 -6.93 23.22 -7.32
N LYS A 68 -7.10 23.61 -6.05
CA LYS A 68 -6.05 23.47 -5.03
C LYS A 68 -5.84 22.01 -4.58
N ALA A 69 -6.73 21.08 -4.91
CA ALA A 69 -6.55 19.67 -4.60
C ALA A 69 -5.30 19.06 -5.24
N GLN A 70 -4.81 19.65 -6.34
CA GLN A 70 -3.57 19.24 -6.98
C GLN A 70 -2.34 19.40 -6.05
N LEU A 71 -2.36 20.40 -5.16
CA LEU A 71 -1.30 20.62 -4.18
C LEU A 71 -1.16 19.42 -3.23
N LEU A 72 -2.26 18.75 -2.88
CA LEU A 72 -2.20 17.56 -2.02
C LEU A 72 -1.36 16.45 -2.67
N ARG A 73 -1.48 16.26 -3.99
CA ARG A 73 -0.66 15.29 -4.70
C ARG A 73 0.81 15.67 -4.71
N GLU A 74 1.12 16.95 -4.90
CA GLU A 74 2.49 17.46 -4.88
C GLU A 74 3.14 17.27 -3.50
N TYR A 75 2.42 17.61 -2.42
CA TYR A 75 2.86 17.37 -1.05
C TYR A 75 3.10 15.89 -0.75
N LEU A 76 2.20 15.00 -1.20
CA LEU A 76 2.36 13.56 -0.98
C LEU A 76 3.57 12.98 -1.72
N HIS A 77 3.93 13.52 -2.88
CA HIS A 77 5.12 13.07 -3.62
C HIS A 77 6.43 13.64 -3.06
N SER A 78 6.42 14.84 -2.49
CA SER A 78 7.63 15.47 -1.93
C SER A 78 8.00 14.97 -0.52
N SER A 79 7.09 14.27 0.16
CA SER A 79 7.26 13.76 1.52
C SER A 79 7.98 12.41 1.61
N LEU A 80 8.46 11.87 0.49
CA LEU A 80 9.14 10.58 0.35
C LEU A 80 10.49 10.73 -0.37
#